data_AF-A0A2W6NAB9-F1
#
_entry.id   AF-A0A2W6NAB9-F1
#
_cell.length_a   1.000
_cell.length_b   1.000
_cell.length_c   1.000
_cell.angle_alpha   90.00
_cell.angle_beta   90.00
_cell.angle_gamma   90.00
#
_symmetry.space_group_name_H-M   'P 1'
#
loop_
_entity.id
_entity.type
_entity.pdbx_description
1 polymer ?
#
loop_
_entity_poly.entity_id
_entity_poly.type
_entity_poly.pdbx_seq_one_letter_code
_entity_poly.pdbx_strand_id
1 'polypeptide(L)'
;MFHVKRWLALVIIMLLSITLSTSVSANTIQSLPKPAWTFAIPEGHDYISDSNVRVTDQTFHFMSMDNKMYILDKKTGKLLSKTSYTAGSNMFFSFFGTYAQVAPNGNVYILTPVKNGSGIEKQRLTAYHANGKVLWTRYFDEKVRSISGISIMPDGNLFIYLETASERVTSYQYTPQGKFLGKNKWNSSIFNGFVNGLLQTINSISKTSSRMTYYDSRMKQQFQYLFDFKEGMFSGLGPDGLLHFQKNHGKNVISFTAKTKNGKEVWTKKINNVSSYDDLETSMTVKKNVFSNGFTGIQSNGNFFIIDRKGVMQTVPASAKMYQTAPDGTVMLVEKSKILIYKTSESASTKLKLLYTLDISELSGADPTFVYEGGGVVYVMTDRNLISRLDLDKQPSSNTEQINK
;
A
#
# COMPACT_ATOMS: atom_id res chain seq x y z
N MET A 1 19.03 -64.30 -18.07
CA MET A 1 18.63 -63.99 -16.68
C MET A 1 19.11 -62.62 -16.14
N PHE A 2 19.68 -61.73 -16.96
CA PHE A 2 20.24 -60.43 -16.53
C PHE A 2 19.39 -59.19 -16.89
N HIS A 3 18.27 -59.35 -17.61
CA HIS A 3 17.43 -58.21 -18.03
C HIS A 3 16.27 -57.88 -17.09
N VAL A 4 15.88 -58.79 -16.19
CA VAL A 4 14.77 -58.55 -15.25
C VAL A 4 15.20 -57.63 -14.09
N LYS A 5 16.48 -57.65 -13.68
CA LYS A 5 16.98 -56.83 -12.55
C LYS A 5 17.09 -55.33 -12.85
N ARG A 6 17.29 -54.92 -14.12
CA ARG A 6 17.38 -53.50 -14.50
C ARG A 6 16.02 -52.80 -14.57
N TRP A 7 14.96 -53.53 -14.93
CA TRP A 7 13.60 -52.99 -14.94
C TRP A 7 13.03 -52.79 -13.54
N LEU A 8 13.35 -53.69 -12.59
CA LEU A 8 12.90 -53.56 -11.21
C LEU A 8 13.50 -52.33 -10.50
N ALA A 9 14.78 -52.01 -10.75
CA ALA A 9 15.43 -50.83 -10.18
C ALA A 9 14.84 -49.52 -10.72
N LEU A 10 14.48 -49.47 -12.01
CA LEU A 10 13.87 -48.29 -12.64
C LEU A 10 12.42 -48.06 -12.17
N VAL A 11 11.67 -49.14 -11.95
CA VAL A 11 10.32 -49.07 -11.36
C VAL A 11 10.38 -48.63 -9.90
N ILE A 12 11.37 -49.09 -9.11
CA ILE A 12 11.56 -48.65 -7.71
C ILE A 12 11.98 -47.17 -7.64
N ILE A 13 12.83 -46.68 -8.55
CA ILE A 13 13.20 -45.26 -8.60
C ILE A 13 12.02 -44.39 -9.06
N MET A 14 11.20 -44.84 -10.02
CA MET A 14 9.95 -44.17 -10.39
C MET A 14 8.90 -44.20 -9.27
N LEU A 15 8.81 -45.29 -8.49
CA LEU A 15 7.91 -45.37 -7.33
C LEU A 15 8.40 -44.54 -6.13
N LEU A 16 9.71 -44.39 -5.93
CA LEU A 16 10.27 -43.43 -4.95
C LEU A 16 10.15 -41.97 -5.40
N SER A 17 9.84 -41.72 -6.67
CA SER A 17 9.51 -40.39 -7.21
C SER A 17 8.03 -40.05 -7.09
N ILE A 18 7.19 -40.95 -6.56
CA ILE A 18 5.82 -40.67 -6.18
C ILE A 18 5.85 -39.85 -4.90
N THR A 19 6.03 -38.54 -5.10
CA THR A 19 5.47 -37.47 -4.28
C THR A 19 5.50 -37.74 -2.79
N LEU A 20 6.68 -37.58 -2.17
CA LEU A 20 6.73 -36.96 -0.86
C LEU A 20 6.11 -35.57 -1.00
N SER A 21 4.79 -35.53 -0.90
CA SER A 21 4.04 -34.31 -0.69
C SER A 21 4.48 -33.84 0.69
N THR A 22 5.57 -33.09 0.78
CA THR A 22 5.87 -32.33 1.97
C THR A 22 4.75 -31.30 2.08
N SER A 23 3.67 -31.69 2.76
CA SER A 23 2.69 -30.77 3.27
C SER A 23 3.45 -29.88 4.25
N VAL A 24 4.05 -28.81 3.74
CA VAL A 24 4.57 -27.73 4.56
C VAL A 24 3.32 -27.13 5.21
N SER A 25 3.01 -27.59 6.41
CA SER A 25 1.96 -27.02 7.23
C SER A 25 2.29 -25.56 7.49
N ALA A 26 1.27 -24.71 7.47
CA ALA A 26 1.45 -23.32 7.86
C ALA A 26 2.00 -23.23 9.28
N ASN A 27 2.92 -22.29 9.51
CA ASN A 27 3.41 -22.00 10.85
C ASN A 27 2.25 -21.41 11.66
N THR A 28 1.79 -22.15 12.67
CA THR A 28 0.69 -21.74 13.54
C THR A 28 1.28 -21.20 14.84
N ILE A 29 0.95 -19.95 15.16
CA ILE A 29 1.43 -19.23 16.35
C ILE A 29 0.22 -18.95 17.23
N GLN A 30 0.18 -19.58 18.40
CA GLN A 30 -1.00 -19.64 19.28
C GLN A 30 -1.26 -18.37 20.12
N SER A 31 -0.33 -17.41 20.12
CA SER A 31 -0.45 -16.13 20.81
C SER A 31 0.44 -15.09 20.13
N LEU A 32 0.38 -13.82 20.53
CA LEU A 32 1.34 -12.86 19.97
C LEU A 32 2.77 -13.27 20.35
N PRO A 33 3.66 -13.42 19.36
CA PRO A 33 5.05 -13.71 19.67
C PRO A 33 5.69 -12.53 20.39
N LYS A 34 6.77 -12.80 21.11
CA LYS A 34 7.58 -11.74 21.71
C LYS A 34 8.00 -10.75 20.62
N PRO A 35 7.68 -9.44 20.75
CA PRO A 35 8.06 -8.45 19.77
C PRO A 35 9.59 -8.40 19.62
N ALA A 36 10.05 -8.24 18.37
CA ALA A 36 11.46 -7.96 18.09
C ALA A 36 11.90 -6.63 18.73
N TRP A 37 10.97 -5.67 18.76
CA TRP A 37 11.06 -4.44 19.53
C TRP A 37 9.68 -3.84 19.71
N THR A 38 9.55 -2.95 20.69
CA THR A 38 8.37 -2.11 20.90
C THR A 38 8.77 -0.64 21.00
N PHE A 39 7.84 0.25 20.68
CA PHE A 39 7.98 1.69 20.82
C PHE A 39 6.71 2.27 21.43
N ALA A 40 6.85 2.94 22.58
CA ALA A 40 5.75 3.63 23.24
C ALA A 40 5.57 5.03 22.62
N ILE A 41 4.35 5.31 22.16
CA ILE A 41 3.90 6.61 21.73
C ILE A 41 3.56 7.41 23.00
N PRO A 42 3.90 8.70 23.10
CA PRO A 42 3.45 9.53 24.23
C PRO A 42 1.91 9.61 24.30
N GLU A 43 1.36 9.56 25.52
CA GLU A 43 -0.09 9.51 25.79
C GLU A 43 -0.89 10.68 25.19
N GLY A 44 -2.16 10.42 24.82
CA GLY A 44 -3.19 11.43 24.57
C GLY A 44 -3.53 11.74 23.10
N HIS A 45 -3.27 10.82 22.17
CA HIS A 45 -3.20 11.13 20.73
C HIS A 45 -3.74 9.98 19.84
N ASP A 46 -5.01 9.62 20.09
CA ASP A 46 -5.60 8.28 19.84
C ASP A 46 -6.14 8.03 18.43
N TYR A 47 -5.41 8.39 17.37
CA TYR A 47 -5.70 7.84 16.04
C TYR A 47 -4.45 7.21 15.43
N ILE A 48 -4.49 5.89 15.32
CA ILE A 48 -3.48 5.11 14.64
C ILE A 48 -4.13 4.43 13.45
N SER A 49 -3.61 4.73 12.26
CA SER A 49 -3.97 4.09 11.00
C SER A 49 -2.68 3.65 10.29
N ASP A 50 -2.78 2.68 9.38
CA ASP A 50 -1.67 2.29 8.51
C ASP A 50 -1.20 3.47 7.63
N SER A 51 -2.07 4.45 7.40
CA SER A 51 -1.77 5.70 6.72
C SER A 51 -0.77 6.59 7.48
N ASN A 52 -0.61 6.37 8.79
CA ASN A 52 0.39 7.06 9.61
C ASN A 52 1.80 6.51 9.43
N VAL A 53 1.97 5.36 8.77
CA VAL A 53 3.21 4.61 8.77
C VAL A 53 3.85 4.56 7.38
N ARG A 54 5.17 4.74 7.33
CA ARG A 54 5.99 4.41 6.16
C ARG A 54 7.25 3.69 6.60
N VAL A 55 7.50 2.53 5.98
CA VAL A 55 8.66 1.68 6.26
C VAL A 55 9.58 1.70 5.04
N THR A 56 10.87 1.96 5.26
CA THR A 56 11.92 1.85 4.24
C THR A 56 12.81 0.64 4.53
N ASP A 57 13.94 0.49 3.85
CA ASP A 57 14.90 -0.57 4.18
C ASP A 57 15.56 -0.35 5.54
N GLN A 58 15.66 0.91 6.00
CA GLN A 58 16.43 1.28 7.20
C GLN A 58 15.57 1.85 8.33
N THR A 59 14.47 2.52 8.01
CA THR A 59 13.73 3.33 8.97
C THR A 59 12.24 3.05 8.96
N PHE A 60 11.64 3.15 10.15
CA PHE A 60 10.19 3.15 10.36
C PHE A 60 9.77 4.58 10.70
N HIS A 61 8.83 5.13 9.93
CA HIS A 61 8.32 6.49 10.13
C HIS A 61 6.87 6.43 10.58
N PHE A 62 6.55 7.25 11.57
CA PHE A 62 5.20 7.35 12.12
C PHE A 62 4.83 8.81 12.33
N MET A 63 3.74 9.26 11.70
CA MET A 63 3.14 10.58 11.93
C MET A 63 2.05 10.44 12.98
N SER A 64 2.25 11.05 14.14
CA SER A 64 1.31 10.99 15.27
C SER A 64 0.43 12.23 15.35
N MET A 65 -0.75 12.08 15.96
CA MET A 65 -1.69 13.18 16.23
C MET A 65 -1.11 14.24 17.19
N ASP A 66 -0.01 13.93 17.88
CA ASP A 66 0.75 14.88 18.69
C ASP A 66 1.55 15.91 17.86
N ASN A 67 1.29 15.98 16.55
CA ASN A 67 1.98 16.84 15.60
C ASN A 67 3.47 16.53 15.40
N LYS A 68 3.91 15.34 15.81
CA LYS A 68 5.27 14.88 15.65
C LYS A 68 5.35 13.73 14.64
N MET A 69 6.47 13.73 13.94
CA MET A 69 6.95 12.61 13.17
C MET A 69 8.02 11.90 13.99
N TYR A 70 7.80 10.63 14.23
CA TYR A 70 8.74 9.71 14.86
C TYR A 70 9.47 8.94 13.76
N ILE A 71 10.79 8.92 13.83
CA ILE A 71 11.63 8.08 12.97
C ILE A 71 12.38 7.11 13.86
N LEU A 72 12.20 5.83 13.62
CA LEU A 72 12.84 4.75 14.35
C LEU A 72 13.80 3.99 13.43
N ASP A 73 14.86 3.44 14.00
CA ASP A 73 15.62 2.38 13.35
C ASP A 73 14.69 1.18 13.17
N LYS A 74 14.51 0.72 11.93
CA LYS A 74 13.57 -0.36 11.61
C LYS A 74 13.93 -1.68 12.29
N LYS A 75 15.21 -1.96 12.46
CA LYS A 75 15.71 -3.23 12.99
C LYS A 75 15.61 -3.27 14.51
N THR A 76 15.91 -2.16 15.19
CA THR A 76 16.01 -2.13 16.66
C THR A 76 14.87 -1.40 17.35
N GLY A 77 14.03 -0.65 16.62
CA GLY A 77 12.98 0.20 17.20
C GLY A 77 13.52 1.44 17.92
N LYS A 78 14.83 1.71 17.84
CA LYS A 78 15.45 2.84 18.54
C LYS A 78 14.99 4.14 17.91
N LEU A 79 14.53 5.08 18.73
CA LEU A 79 14.19 6.42 18.28
C LEU A 79 15.42 7.13 17.71
N LEU A 80 15.35 7.47 16.42
CA LEU A 80 16.34 8.27 15.71
C LEU A 80 16.00 9.75 15.74
N SER A 81 14.70 10.08 15.62
CA SER A 81 14.22 11.46 15.67
C SER A 81 12.77 11.58 16.09
N LYS A 82 12.46 12.72 16.74
CA LYS A 82 11.11 13.22 17.01
C LYS A 82 11.02 14.66 16.52
N THR A 83 10.34 14.90 15.41
CA THR A 83 10.32 16.21 14.73
C THR A 83 8.90 16.76 14.66
N SER A 84 8.72 18.04 15.03
CA SER A 84 7.43 18.73 14.88
C SER A 84 7.20 19.16 13.43
N TYR A 85 6.46 18.36 12.66
CA TYR A 85 6.31 18.60 11.22
C TYR A 85 5.29 19.68 10.89
N THR A 86 4.34 19.95 11.79
CA THR A 86 3.33 21.01 11.64
C THR A 86 3.73 22.33 12.30
N ALA A 87 4.95 22.44 12.85
CA ALA A 87 5.38 23.67 13.53
C ALA A 87 5.30 24.88 12.60
N GLY A 88 4.57 25.92 13.04
CA GLY A 88 4.32 27.12 12.24
C GLY A 88 3.37 26.91 11.04
N SER A 89 2.56 25.84 11.06
CA SER A 89 1.51 25.57 10.09
C SER A 89 0.13 25.59 10.76
N ASN A 90 -0.95 25.75 9.99
CA ASN A 90 -2.32 25.60 10.50
C ASN A 90 -2.82 24.15 10.40
N MET A 91 -1.94 23.22 10.09
CA MET A 91 -2.29 21.82 9.97
C MET A 91 -2.36 21.23 11.38
N PHE A 92 -3.54 20.73 11.77
CA PHE A 92 -3.71 20.06 13.05
C PHE A 92 -3.04 18.69 13.09
N PHE A 93 -3.02 17.99 11.95
CA PHE A 93 -2.44 16.66 11.76
C PHE A 93 -2.48 16.29 10.27
N SER A 94 -1.63 15.36 9.84
CA SER A 94 -1.72 14.74 8.52
C SER A 94 -1.19 13.31 8.52
N PHE A 95 -1.46 12.60 7.42
CA PHE A 95 -1.02 11.25 7.15
C PHE A 95 -0.01 11.25 6.00
N PHE A 96 0.74 10.16 5.86
CA PHE A 96 1.51 9.95 4.65
C PHE A 96 0.56 9.68 3.46
N GLY A 97 0.89 10.21 2.29
CA GLY A 97 0.04 10.23 1.12
C GLY A 97 0.19 11.57 0.41
N THR A 98 -0.93 12.20 0.07
CA THR A 98 -0.95 13.45 -0.70
C THR A 98 -0.01 14.53 -0.12
N TYR A 99 0.03 14.72 1.20
CA TYR A 99 0.80 15.80 1.83
C TYR A 99 2.19 15.40 2.33
N ALA A 100 2.49 14.10 2.44
CA ALA A 100 3.76 13.63 2.98
C ALA A 100 4.23 12.34 2.29
N GLN A 101 5.49 12.34 1.86
CA GLN A 101 6.12 11.23 1.14
C GLN A 101 7.46 10.87 1.78
N VAL A 102 7.81 9.58 1.71
CA VAL A 102 9.11 9.06 2.17
C VAL A 102 9.83 8.45 0.98
N ALA A 103 11.03 8.94 0.69
CA ALA A 103 11.88 8.36 -0.35
C ALA A 103 12.51 7.03 0.11
N PRO A 104 12.95 6.17 -0.83
CA PRO A 104 13.62 4.91 -0.48
C PRO A 104 14.83 5.08 0.46
N ASN A 105 15.53 6.21 0.38
CA ASN A 105 16.65 6.54 1.24
C ASN A 105 16.26 7.05 2.65
N GLY A 106 14.97 7.05 2.99
CA GLY A 106 14.45 7.53 4.27
C GLY A 106 14.25 9.04 4.38
N ASN A 107 14.58 9.83 3.35
CA ASN A 107 14.24 11.25 3.38
C ASN A 107 12.72 11.45 3.36
N VAL A 108 12.24 12.39 4.17
CA VAL A 108 10.82 12.69 4.29
C VAL A 108 10.53 14.07 3.71
N TYR A 109 9.47 14.18 2.92
CA TYR A 109 9.03 15.44 2.32
C TYR A 109 7.60 15.72 2.74
N ILE A 110 7.38 16.86 3.40
CA ILE A 110 6.09 17.21 4.00
C ILE A 110 5.66 18.58 3.49
N LEU A 111 4.48 18.64 2.90
CA LEU A 111 3.80 19.83 2.45
C LEU A 111 2.81 20.27 3.53
N THR A 112 2.95 21.50 4.03
CA THR A 112 2.10 22.05 5.10
C THR A 112 1.54 23.42 4.74
N PRO A 113 0.25 23.71 5.00
CA PRO A 113 -0.33 25.03 4.82
C PRO A 113 0.16 26.03 5.88
N VAL A 114 0.54 27.22 5.46
CA VAL A 114 1.00 28.33 6.32
C VAL A 114 0.15 29.56 5.99
N LYS A 115 -0.52 30.15 6.98
CA LYS A 115 -1.20 31.45 6.80
C LYS A 115 -0.19 32.57 6.90
N ASN A 116 -0.26 33.53 5.98
CA ASN A 116 0.37 34.83 6.20
C ASN A 116 -0.54 35.71 7.10
N GLY A 117 -0.04 36.86 7.55
CA GLY A 117 -0.80 37.80 8.40
C GLY A 117 -2.11 38.31 7.80
N SER A 118 -2.35 38.11 6.50
CA SER A 118 -3.60 38.42 5.80
C SER A 118 -4.59 37.24 5.67
N GLY A 119 -4.27 36.08 6.27
CA GLY A 119 -5.13 34.88 6.23
C GLY A 119 -5.06 34.06 4.94
N ILE A 120 -4.19 34.42 3.99
CA ILE A 120 -3.98 33.65 2.74
C ILE A 120 -3.15 32.41 3.07
N GLU A 121 -3.64 31.25 2.64
CA GLU A 121 -2.92 29.97 2.76
C GLU A 121 -1.87 29.84 1.65
N LYS A 122 -0.61 29.93 2.07
CA LYS A 122 0.56 29.52 1.28
C LYS A 122 0.91 28.08 1.62
N GLN A 123 1.64 27.41 0.73
CA GLN A 123 2.16 26.08 1.02
C GLN A 123 3.65 26.15 1.34
N ARG A 124 4.10 25.30 2.27
CA ARG A 124 5.50 25.12 2.64
C ARG A 124 5.87 23.65 2.46
N LEU A 125 6.87 23.38 1.62
CA LEU A 125 7.50 22.07 1.53
C LEU A 125 8.74 22.04 2.42
N THR A 126 8.82 21.08 3.33
CA THR A 126 10.01 20.82 4.13
C THR A 126 10.56 19.43 3.82
N ALA A 127 11.85 19.35 3.50
CA ALA A 127 12.57 18.10 3.36
C ALA A 127 13.33 17.80 4.64
N TYR A 128 13.26 16.56 5.09
CA TYR A 128 13.95 16.02 6.25
C TYR A 128 14.85 14.87 5.80
N HIS A 129 16.03 14.78 6.42
CA HIS A 129 16.89 13.62 6.32
C HIS A 129 16.25 12.43 7.04
N ALA A 130 16.71 11.21 6.77
CA ALA A 130 16.30 9.99 7.46
C ALA A 130 16.54 9.99 9.00
N ASN A 131 17.21 11.02 9.53
CA ASN A 131 17.39 11.23 10.98
C ASN A 131 16.56 12.42 11.49
N GLY A 132 15.58 12.89 10.70
CA GLY A 132 14.64 13.94 11.06
C GLY A 132 15.19 15.36 11.08
N LYS A 133 16.47 15.58 10.74
CA LYS A 133 17.04 16.93 10.55
C LYS A 133 16.49 17.55 9.27
N VAL A 134 16.17 18.84 9.32
CA VAL A 134 15.75 19.60 8.13
C VAL A 134 16.92 19.68 7.15
N LEU A 135 16.66 19.32 5.89
CA LEU A 135 17.60 19.49 4.77
C LEU A 135 17.41 20.86 4.13
N TRP A 136 16.16 21.23 3.83
CA TRP A 136 15.80 22.50 3.24
C TRP A 136 14.29 22.73 3.33
N THR A 137 13.89 23.98 3.13
CA THR A 137 12.48 24.40 3.08
C THR A 137 12.23 25.23 1.81
N ARG A 138 11.04 25.08 1.21
CA ARG A 138 10.54 25.88 0.09
C ARG A 138 9.15 26.40 0.42
N TYR A 139 8.87 27.62 -0.02
CA TYR A 139 7.57 28.27 0.11
C TYR A 139 6.98 28.50 -1.27
N PHE A 140 5.66 28.42 -1.36
CA PHE A 140 4.90 28.64 -2.58
C PHE A 140 3.96 29.81 -2.39
N ASP A 141 4.00 30.77 -3.31
CA ASP A 141 3.20 31.99 -3.25
C ASP A 141 1.82 31.83 -3.88
N GLU A 142 1.53 30.68 -4.49
CA GLU A 142 0.20 30.36 -5.00
C GLU A 142 -0.85 30.39 -3.88
N LYS A 143 -1.94 31.12 -4.14
CA LYS A 143 -3.16 31.00 -3.35
C LYS A 143 -3.82 29.66 -3.67
N VAL A 144 -3.70 28.71 -2.75
CA VAL A 144 -4.30 27.38 -2.86
C VAL A 144 -5.79 27.46 -2.51
N ARG A 145 -6.62 26.79 -3.29
CA ARG A 145 -8.09 26.73 -3.09
C ARG A 145 -8.52 25.44 -2.40
N SER A 146 -7.94 24.33 -2.81
CA SER A 146 -8.45 22.99 -2.47
C SER A 146 -7.31 22.01 -2.32
N ILE A 147 -6.89 21.36 -3.40
CA ILE A 147 -5.99 20.21 -3.33
C ILE A 147 -4.56 20.66 -3.55
N SER A 148 -3.66 20.20 -2.69
CA SER A 148 -2.22 20.26 -2.95
C SER A 148 -1.59 18.94 -2.58
N GLY A 149 -0.50 18.58 -3.23
CA GLY A 149 0.18 17.34 -2.92
C GLY A 149 1.59 17.24 -3.45
N ILE A 150 2.27 16.18 -3.02
CA ILE A 150 3.63 15.84 -3.37
C ILE A 150 3.71 14.38 -3.83
N SER A 151 4.54 14.14 -4.85
CA SER A 151 4.90 12.81 -5.31
C SER A 151 6.39 12.73 -5.57
N ILE A 152 6.96 11.54 -5.38
CA ILE A 152 8.33 11.23 -5.78
C ILE A 152 8.28 10.64 -7.19
N MET A 153 8.99 11.27 -8.12
CA MET A 153 9.10 10.86 -9.51
C MET A 153 9.99 9.61 -9.63
N PRO A 154 9.91 8.84 -10.74
CA PRO A 154 10.75 7.65 -10.95
C PRO A 154 12.25 7.87 -10.86
N ASP A 155 12.71 9.07 -11.21
CA ASP A 155 14.11 9.49 -11.15
C ASP A 155 14.52 10.01 -9.77
N GLY A 156 13.61 9.98 -8.79
CA GLY A 156 13.82 10.47 -7.44
C GLY A 156 13.58 11.98 -7.26
N ASN A 157 13.30 12.73 -8.33
CA ASN A 157 12.91 14.14 -8.21
C ASN A 157 11.53 14.27 -7.56
N LEU A 158 11.24 15.46 -7.05
CA LEU A 158 9.99 15.78 -6.39
C LEU A 158 9.07 16.50 -7.35
N PHE A 159 7.82 16.06 -7.41
CA PHE A 159 6.72 16.73 -8.10
C PHE A 159 5.74 17.25 -7.05
N ILE A 160 5.50 18.56 -7.05
CA ILE A 160 4.54 19.22 -6.15
C ILE A 160 3.47 19.85 -7.01
N TYR A 161 2.22 19.73 -6.63
CA TYR A 161 1.10 20.33 -7.35
C TYR A 161 0.17 21.07 -6.40
N LEU A 162 -0.29 22.23 -6.83
CA LEU A 162 -1.11 23.17 -6.07
C LEU A 162 -2.32 23.58 -6.91
N GLU A 163 -3.52 23.19 -6.49
CA GLU A 163 -4.76 23.67 -7.09
C GLU A 163 -5.05 25.10 -6.64
N THR A 164 -4.98 26.02 -7.59
CA THR A 164 -5.04 27.46 -7.32
C THR A 164 -6.48 27.98 -7.36
N ALA A 165 -6.69 29.18 -6.82
CA ALA A 165 -7.98 29.88 -6.89
C ALA A 165 -8.55 30.05 -8.32
N SER A 166 -7.72 29.95 -9.35
CA SER A 166 -8.13 30.01 -10.77
C SER A 166 -8.63 28.69 -11.37
N GLU A 167 -8.84 27.65 -10.55
CA GLU A 167 -9.17 26.27 -10.99
C GLU A 167 -8.10 25.64 -11.89
N ARG A 168 -6.91 26.24 -11.91
CA ARG A 168 -5.72 25.71 -12.58
C ARG A 168 -4.79 25.11 -11.55
N VAL A 169 -4.09 24.06 -11.96
CA VAL A 169 -3.03 23.49 -11.13
C VAL A 169 -1.70 24.12 -11.53
N THR A 170 -0.94 24.56 -10.54
CA THR A 170 0.47 24.92 -10.71
C THR A 170 1.32 23.81 -10.13
N SER A 171 2.30 23.32 -10.90
CA SER A 171 3.23 22.32 -10.40
C SER A 171 4.67 22.81 -10.38
N TYR A 172 5.46 22.21 -9.50
CA TYR A 172 6.87 22.48 -9.30
C TYR A 172 7.66 21.17 -9.30
N GLN A 173 8.89 21.24 -9.81
CA GLN A 173 9.85 20.17 -9.75
C GLN A 173 11.11 20.57 -8.99
N TYR A 174 11.58 19.71 -8.10
CA TYR A 174 12.82 19.90 -7.35
C TYR A 174 13.65 18.62 -7.31
N THR A 175 14.97 18.75 -7.23
CA THR A 175 15.82 17.62 -6.84
C THR A 175 15.64 17.30 -5.34
N PRO A 176 16.06 16.11 -4.87
CA PRO A 176 16.11 15.79 -3.44
C PRO A 176 16.94 16.78 -2.60
N GLN A 177 17.90 17.49 -3.21
CA GLN A 177 18.73 18.52 -2.59
C GLN A 177 18.07 19.91 -2.62
N GLY A 178 16.85 20.02 -3.15
CA GLY A 178 16.07 21.25 -3.19
C GLY A 178 16.41 22.19 -4.36
N LYS A 179 17.18 21.73 -5.37
CA LYS A 179 17.42 22.51 -6.58
C LYS A 179 16.13 22.57 -7.41
N PHE A 180 15.70 23.78 -7.76
CA PHE A 180 14.54 23.99 -8.63
C PHE A 180 14.83 23.51 -10.05
N LEU A 181 13.90 22.75 -10.62
CA LEU A 181 14.02 22.18 -11.97
C LEU A 181 13.04 22.80 -12.96
N GLY A 182 11.86 23.21 -12.51
CA GLY A 182 10.86 23.79 -13.40
C GLY A 182 9.50 23.98 -12.74
N LYS A 183 8.68 24.80 -13.40
CA LYS A 183 7.31 25.14 -13.00
C LYS A 183 6.40 25.01 -14.21
N ASN A 184 5.27 24.33 -14.05
CA ASN A 184 4.27 24.15 -15.10
C ASN A 184 2.89 24.62 -14.63
N LYS A 185 2.04 25.00 -15.59
CA LYS A 185 0.61 25.28 -15.37
C LYS A 185 -0.20 24.23 -16.12
N TRP A 186 -1.23 23.72 -15.46
CA TRP A 186 -2.11 22.70 -15.98
C TRP A 186 -3.54 23.24 -15.99
N ASN A 187 -4.23 23.02 -17.11
CA ASN A 187 -5.67 23.25 -17.21
C ASN A 187 -6.48 22.03 -16.75
N SER A 188 -5.84 21.14 -15.99
CA SER A 188 -6.36 19.82 -15.63
C SER A 188 -6.02 19.53 -14.20
N SER A 189 -6.93 18.86 -13.49
CA SER A 189 -6.69 18.42 -12.13
C SER A 189 -5.64 17.30 -12.14
N ILE A 190 -4.77 17.30 -11.14
CA ILE A 190 -3.87 16.17 -10.86
C ILE A 190 -4.65 15.18 -10.02
N PHE A 191 -4.76 13.93 -10.47
CA PHE A 191 -5.56 12.92 -9.78
C PHE A 191 -4.81 12.37 -8.55
N ASN A 192 -3.71 11.64 -8.78
CA ASN A 192 -2.89 11.01 -7.74
C ASN A 192 -1.39 11.36 -7.85
N GLY A 193 -1.04 12.41 -8.60
CA GLY A 193 0.35 12.72 -8.91
C GLY A 193 0.99 11.62 -9.76
N PHE A 194 2.19 11.16 -9.37
CA PHE A 194 2.90 10.07 -10.07
C PHE A 194 2.49 8.70 -9.54
N VAL A 195 1.91 7.87 -10.41
CA VAL A 195 1.55 6.47 -10.14
C VAL A 195 2.19 5.59 -11.21
N ASN A 196 2.91 4.54 -10.79
CA ASN A 196 3.73 3.68 -11.67
C ASN A 196 4.62 4.42 -12.65
N GLY A 197 5.14 5.55 -12.19
CA GLY A 197 6.04 6.39 -12.96
C GLY A 197 5.41 7.23 -14.06
N LEU A 198 4.08 7.33 -14.11
CA LEU A 198 3.39 8.30 -14.94
C LEU A 198 2.63 9.31 -14.08
N LEU A 199 2.70 10.58 -14.46
CA LEU A 199 1.83 11.62 -13.90
C LEU A 199 0.43 11.47 -14.50
N GLN A 200 -0.59 11.42 -13.66
CA GLN A 200 -1.98 11.32 -14.08
C GLN A 200 -2.74 12.63 -13.89
N THR A 201 -3.32 13.13 -14.97
CA THR A 201 -4.26 14.26 -14.94
C THR A 201 -5.65 13.83 -15.37
N ILE A 202 -6.67 14.50 -14.85
CA ILE A 202 -8.08 14.24 -15.18
C ILE A 202 -8.80 15.54 -15.54
N ASN A 203 -9.64 15.46 -16.57
CA ASN A 203 -10.57 16.53 -16.96
C ASN A 203 -11.97 15.98 -17.15
N SER A 204 -12.97 16.68 -16.63
CA SER A 204 -14.36 16.40 -16.99
C SER A 204 -14.62 16.76 -18.45
N ILE A 205 -15.24 15.83 -19.19
CA ILE A 205 -15.67 16.04 -20.58
C ILE A 205 -17.19 16.16 -20.64
N SER A 206 -17.90 15.40 -19.80
CA SER A 206 -19.35 15.51 -19.62
C SER A 206 -19.72 15.08 -18.21
N LYS A 207 -21.02 15.16 -17.87
CA LYS A 207 -21.54 14.63 -16.59
C LYS A 207 -21.22 13.15 -16.36
N THR A 208 -20.98 12.39 -17.44
CA THR A 208 -20.78 10.94 -17.38
C THR A 208 -19.42 10.49 -17.91
N SER A 209 -18.52 11.41 -18.27
CA SER A 209 -17.24 11.04 -18.86
C SER A 209 -16.12 12.00 -18.47
N SER A 210 -14.91 11.47 -18.44
CA SER A 210 -13.71 12.25 -18.16
C SER A 210 -12.53 11.74 -18.97
N ARG A 211 -11.60 12.64 -19.28
CA ARG A 211 -10.37 12.34 -20.00
C ARG A 211 -9.23 12.26 -19.02
N MET A 212 -8.61 11.08 -18.94
CA MET A 212 -7.34 10.89 -18.25
C MET A 212 -6.20 11.08 -19.24
N THR A 213 -5.17 11.80 -18.82
CA THR A 213 -3.94 11.99 -19.60
C THR A 213 -2.74 11.59 -18.74
N TYR A 214 -1.81 10.86 -19.36
CA TYR A 214 -0.64 10.33 -18.69
C TYR A 214 0.63 10.92 -19.27
N TYR A 215 1.53 11.37 -18.41
CA TYR A 215 2.81 11.99 -18.80
C TYR A 215 3.99 11.24 -18.19
N ASP A 216 5.12 11.21 -18.89
CA ASP A 216 6.37 10.70 -18.34
C ASP A 216 6.99 11.69 -17.33
N SER A 217 8.12 11.31 -16.72
CA SER A 217 8.85 12.18 -15.78
C SER A 217 9.35 13.49 -16.41
N ARG A 218 9.44 13.57 -17.74
CA ARG A 218 9.81 14.78 -18.49
C ARG A 218 8.59 15.61 -18.89
N MET A 219 7.40 15.29 -18.37
CA MET A 219 6.14 15.94 -18.69
C MET A 219 5.72 15.78 -20.16
N LYS A 220 6.26 14.77 -20.86
CA LYS A 220 5.83 14.43 -22.21
C LYS A 220 4.62 13.50 -22.12
N GLN A 221 3.53 13.89 -22.78
CA GLN A 221 2.33 13.06 -22.88
C GLN A 221 2.68 11.70 -23.50
N GLN A 222 2.25 10.62 -22.86
CA GLN A 222 2.42 9.25 -23.32
C GLN A 222 1.14 8.74 -24.01
N PHE A 223 -0.01 8.91 -23.35
CA PHE A 223 -1.31 8.52 -23.91
C PHE A 223 -2.46 9.25 -23.19
N GLN A 224 -3.65 9.13 -23.76
CA GLN A 224 -4.91 9.61 -23.19
C GLN A 224 -5.94 8.49 -23.20
N TYR A 225 -6.83 8.49 -22.22
CA TYR A 225 -7.97 7.60 -22.16
C TYR A 225 -9.24 8.39 -21.85
N LEU A 226 -10.25 8.25 -22.70
CA LEU A 226 -11.58 8.78 -22.43
C LEU A 226 -12.38 7.68 -21.75
N PHE A 227 -12.72 7.87 -20.48
CA PHE A 227 -13.55 6.92 -19.75
C PHE A 227 -14.97 7.45 -19.59
N ASP A 228 -15.94 6.54 -19.73
CA ASP A 228 -17.34 6.77 -19.43
C ASP A 228 -17.69 5.98 -18.15
N PHE A 229 -18.36 6.62 -17.19
CA PHE A 229 -18.75 5.99 -15.93
C PHE A 229 -19.67 4.76 -16.12
N LYS A 230 -20.30 4.60 -17.30
CA LYS A 230 -21.03 3.37 -17.67
C LYS A 230 -20.12 2.14 -17.74
N GLU A 231 -18.82 2.33 -17.98
CA GLU A 231 -17.83 1.25 -17.98
C GLU A 231 -17.46 0.80 -16.56
N GLY A 232 -17.79 1.61 -15.55
CA GLY A 232 -17.38 1.46 -14.16
C GLY A 232 -16.60 2.67 -13.66
N MET A 233 -16.34 2.67 -12.36
CA MET A 233 -15.42 3.60 -11.72
C MET A 233 -13.98 3.22 -12.11
N PHE A 234 -13.18 4.23 -12.48
CA PHE A 234 -11.76 4.03 -12.74
C PHE A 234 -11.01 3.74 -11.43
N SER A 235 -10.23 2.68 -11.44
CA SER A 235 -9.56 2.12 -10.27
C SER A 235 -8.06 2.41 -10.22
N GLY A 236 -7.44 2.80 -11.35
CA GLY A 236 -6.01 3.05 -11.42
C GLY A 236 -5.37 2.55 -12.72
N LEU A 237 -4.10 2.93 -12.92
CA LEU A 237 -3.23 2.33 -13.93
C LEU A 237 -2.36 1.29 -13.23
N GLY A 238 -2.32 0.05 -13.72
CA GLY A 238 -1.50 -1.08 -13.28
C GLY A 238 -0.01 -0.96 -13.54
N PRO A 239 0.86 -1.73 -12.84
CA PRO A 239 2.30 -1.71 -13.10
C PRO A 239 2.62 -2.49 -14.38
N ASP A 240 1.67 -3.30 -14.85
CA ASP A 240 1.61 -3.93 -16.16
C ASP A 240 1.18 -2.94 -17.27
N GLY A 241 0.83 -1.70 -16.91
CA GLY A 241 0.38 -0.67 -17.85
C GLY A 241 -1.07 -0.82 -18.29
N LEU A 242 -1.89 -1.64 -17.62
CA LEU A 242 -3.32 -1.79 -17.89
C LEU A 242 -4.15 -0.78 -17.08
N LEU A 243 -5.24 -0.30 -17.67
CA LEU A 243 -6.24 0.53 -17.01
C LEU A 243 -7.24 -0.36 -16.30
N HIS A 244 -7.48 -0.08 -15.03
CA HIS A 244 -8.28 -0.91 -14.15
C HIS A 244 -9.61 -0.22 -13.83
N PHE A 245 -10.69 -0.98 -13.87
CA PHE A 245 -12.05 -0.50 -13.61
C PHE A 245 -12.79 -1.44 -12.67
N GLN A 246 -13.66 -0.85 -11.85
CA GLN A 246 -14.59 -1.54 -10.97
C GLN A 246 -16.01 -1.09 -11.32
N LYS A 247 -16.92 -2.04 -11.51
CA LYS A 247 -18.32 -1.75 -11.79
C LYS A 247 -19.24 -2.50 -10.85
N ASN A 248 -20.05 -1.76 -10.11
CA ASN A 248 -21.17 -2.30 -9.35
C ASN A 248 -22.38 -2.45 -10.29
N HIS A 249 -22.91 -3.66 -10.40
CA HIS A 249 -24.06 -3.98 -11.26
C HIS A 249 -25.39 -4.00 -10.49
N GLY A 250 -25.37 -3.63 -9.20
CA GLY A 250 -26.46 -3.85 -8.26
C GLY A 250 -26.56 -5.31 -7.83
N LYS A 251 -27.50 -5.60 -6.92
CA LYS A 251 -27.79 -6.97 -6.42
C LYS A 251 -26.55 -7.71 -5.91
N ASN A 252 -25.64 -7.01 -5.23
CA ASN A 252 -24.39 -7.56 -4.68
C ASN A 252 -23.47 -8.21 -5.74
N VAL A 253 -23.46 -7.65 -6.95
CA VAL A 253 -22.61 -8.12 -8.05
C VAL A 253 -21.63 -7.03 -8.46
N ILE A 254 -20.34 -7.37 -8.50
CA ILE A 254 -19.27 -6.46 -8.91
C ILE A 254 -18.45 -7.12 -10.00
N SER A 255 -18.01 -6.32 -10.99
CA SER A 255 -16.98 -6.74 -11.93
C SER A 255 -15.73 -5.89 -11.86
N PHE A 256 -14.60 -6.52 -12.12
CA PHE A 256 -13.28 -5.93 -12.26
C PHE A 256 -12.81 -6.16 -13.67
N THR A 257 -12.30 -5.11 -14.30
CA THR A 257 -11.94 -5.15 -15.71
C THR A 257 -10.59 -4.48 -15.90
N ALA A 258 -9.70 -5.15 -16.64
CA ALA A 258 -8.45 -4.57 -17.10
C ALA A 258 -8.52 -4.30 -18.59
N LYS A 259 -8.11 -3.11 -19.00
CA LYS A 259 -8.09 -2.66 -20.38
C LYS A 259 -6.69 -2.19 -20.76
N THR A 260 -6.32 -2.32 -22.01
CA THR A 260 -5.14 -1.65 -22.56
C THR A 260 -5.33 -0.13 -22.57
N LYS A 261 -4.25 0.61 -22.82
CA LYS A 261 -4.25 2.08 -22.94
C LYS A 261 -5.20 2.61 -24.03
N ASN A 262 -5.56 1.76 -25.00
CA ASN A 262 -6.49 2.08 -26.09
C ASN A 262 -7.93 1.59 -25.82
N GLY A 263 -8.22 1.09 -24.60
CA GLY A 263 -9.55 0.64 -24.20
C GLY A 263 -9.91 -0.80 -24.57
N LYS A 264 -9.03 -1.54 -25.25
CA LYS A 264 -9.26 -2.97 -25.51
C LYS A 264 -9.27 -3.74 -24.19
N GLU A 265 -10.35 -4.44 -23.90
CA GLU A 265 -10.45 -5.35 -22.74
C GLU A 265 -9.40 -6.47 -22.84
N VAL A 266 -8.69 -6.70 -21.74
CA VAL A 266 -7.72 -7.80 -21.59
C VAL A 266 -8.36 -8.93 -20.81
N TRP A 267 -9.05 -8.61 -19.71
CA TRP A 267 -9.79 -9.56 -18.91
C TRP A 267 -10.88 -8.87 -18.09
N THR A 268 -11.93 -9.64 -17.76
CA THR A 268 -12.98 -9.26 -16.80
C THR A 268 -13.24 -10.39 -15.82
N LYS A 269 -13.39 -10.05 -14.53
CA LYS A 269 -13.82 -10.97 -13.47
C LYS A 269 -15.07 -10.44 -12.80
N LYS A 270 -16.04 -11.32 -12.60
CA LYS A 270 -17.33 -10.99 -11.99
C LYS A 270 -17.52 -11.82 -10.72
N ILE A 271 -17.83 -11.14 -9.62
CA ILE A 271 -18.05 -11.76 -8.32
C ILE A 271 -19.49 -11.44 -7.89
N ASN A 272 -20.21 -12.48 -7.49
CA ASN A 272 -21.59 -12.39 -7.04
C ASN A 272 -21.66 -12.47 -5.51
N ASN A 273 -22.78 -12.06 -4.93
CA ASN A 273 -23.04 -12.10 -3.49
C ASN A 273 -21.94 -11.42 -2.66
N VAL A 274 -21.43 -10.28 -3.15
CA VAL A 274 -20.47 -9.46 -2.42
C VAL A 274 -21.13 -8.93 -1.16
N SER A 275 -20.61 -9.33 0.01
CA SER A 275 -21.10 -8.87 1.32
C SER A 275 -20.42 -7.58 1.75
N SER A 276 -19.16 -7.42 1.36
CA SER A 276 -18.33 -6.25 1.64
C SER A 276 -17.18 -6.23 0.66
N TYR A 277 -16.76 -5.03 0.31
CA TYR A 277 -15.54 -4.79 -0.44
C TYR A 277 -15.04 -3.40 -0.04
N ASP A 278 -13.73 -3.25 0.14
CA ASP A 278 -13.14 -1.92 0.24
C ASP A 278 -13.17 -1.30 -1.14
N ASP A 279 -13.87 -0.17 -1.28
CA ASP A 279 -13.70 0.71 -2.43
C ASP A 279 -12.22 1.12 -2.49
N LEU A 280 -11.65 1.14 -3.70
CA LEU A 280 -10.24 1.43 -3.95
C LEU A 280 -9.75 2.76 -3.34
N GLU A 281 -10.66 3.64 -2.94
CA GLU A 281 -10.37 4.93 -2.31
C GLU A 281 -9.68 4.81 -0.95
N THR A 282 -9.78 3.69 -0.23
CA THR A 282 -9.04 3.53 1.05
C THR A 282 -7.56 3.19 0.85
N SER A 283 -7.11 2.96 -0.39
CA SER A 283 -5.69 2.73 -0.72
C SER A 283 -4.98 3.95 -1.33
N MET A 284 -5.43 5.17 -1.00
CA MET A 284 -4.70 6.43 -1.27
C MET A 284 -3.26 6.48 -0.71
N THR A 285 -2.81 5.42 -0.04
CA THR A 285 -1.43 5.24 0.39
C THR A 285 -0.58 4.63 -0.72
N VAL A 286 0.30 5.47 -1.25
CA VAL A 286 1.53 5.12 -1.98
C VAL A 286 2.26 3.97 -1.26
N LYS A 287 1.93 2.73 -1.59
CA LYS A 287 2.71 1.53 -1.27
C LYS A 287 3.16 0.95 -2.60
N LYS A 288 4.47 0.93 -2.85
CA LYS A 288 5.07 0.29 -4.02
C LYS A 288 5.18 -1.23 -3.73
N ASN A 289 4.04 -1.93 -3.71
CA ASN A 289 3.97 -3.37 -3.39
C ASN A 289 3.36 -4.16 -4.56
N VAL A 290 3.47 -5.51 -4.56
CA VAL A 290 3.15 -6.42 -5.70
C VAL A 290 1.76 -6.25 -6.32
N PHE A 291 0.84 -5.62 -5.59
CA PHE A 291 -0.56 -5.41 -5.97
C PHE A 291 -0.97 -3.94 -6.01
N SER A 292 -0.01 -3.02 -5.97
CA SER A 292 -0.25 -1.57 -5.98
C SER A 292 -1.08 -1.08 -7.16
N ASN A 293 -1.27 -1.91 -8.18
CA ASN A 293 -2.43 -1.82 -9.05
C ASN A 293 -2.75 -3.16 -9.76
N GLY A 294 -3.00 -4.20 -8.95
CA GLY A 294 -3.63 -5.47 -9.32
C GLY A 294 -4.55 -5.92 -8.19
N PHE A 295 -5.84 -6.09 -8.51
CA PHE A 295 -7.01 -5.78 -7.69
C PHE A 295 -7.26 -6.50 -6.34
N THR A 296 -7.84 -5.69 -5.45
CA THR A 296 -8.85 -5.87 -4.39
C THR A 296 -9.02 -7.23 -3.72
N GLY A 297 -8.93 -7.20 -2.39
CA GLY A 297 -9.51 -8.18 -1.48
C GLY A 297 -11.02 -8.03 -1.34
N ILE A 298 -11.79 -9.00 -1.83
CA ILE A 298 -13.26 -8.93 -1.84
C ILE A 298 -13.82 -10.04 -0.98
N GLN A 299 -14.76 -9.70 -0.11
CA GLN A 299 -15.46 -10.69 0.68
C GLN A 299 -16.80 -11.05 0.03
N SER A 300 -16.98 -12.33 -0.27
CA SER A 300 -18.23 -12.86 -0.81
C SER A 300 -18.46 -14.28 -0.29
N ASN A 301 -19.66 -14.53 0.25
CA ASN A 301 -20.09 -15.85 0.73
C ASN A 301 -19.06 -16.55 1.65
N GLY A 302 -18.48 -15.83 2.62
CA GLY A 302 -17.48 -16.39 3.54
C GLY A 302 -16.11 -16.69 2.93
N ASN A 303 -15.88 -16.21 1.71
CA ASN A 303 -14.60 -16.33 1.01
C ASN A 303 -14.00 -14.95 0.77
N PHE A 304 -12.68 -14.93 0.72
CA PHE A 304 -11.90 -13.79 0.28
C PHE A 304 -11.29 -14.08 -1.10
N PHE A 305 -11.52 -13.16 -2.04
CA PHE A 305 -11.05 -13.24 -3.41
C PHE A 305 -9.88 -12.28 -3.62
N ILE A 306 -8.87 -12.75 -4.34
CA ILE A 306 -7.71 -11.97 -4.77
C ILE A 306 -7.62 -12.10 -6.28
N ILE A 307 -7.49 -10.97 -6.98
CA ILE A 307 -7.32 -10.94 -8.44
C ILE A 307 -5.98 -10.28 -8.73
N ASP A 308 -5.02 -11.04 -9.24
CA ASP A 308 -3.74 -10.45 -9.60
C ASP A 308 -3.84 -9.58 -10.88
N ARG A 309 -2.75 -8.88 -11.21
CA ARG A 309 -2.66 -8.03 -12.40
C ARG A 309 -2.91 -8.77 -13.73
N LYS A 310 -2.61 -10.08 -13.79
CA LYS A 310 -2.85 -10.94 -14.97
C LYS A 310 -4.31 -11.39 -15.06
N GLY A 311 -5.15 -11.05 -14.09
CA GLY A 311 -6.53 -11.52 -13.99
C GLY A 311 -6.63 -12.95 -13.46
N VAL A 312 -5.60 -13.46 -12.79
CA VAL A 312 -5.66 -14.73 -12.07
C VAL A 312 -6.44 -14.51 -10.77
N MET A 313 -7.61 -15.13 -10.69
CA MET A 313 -8.47 -15.07 -9.50
C MET A 313 -8.20 -16.28 -8.61
N GLN A 314 -7.84 -16.01 -7.36
CA GLN A 314 -7.62 -17.00 -6.31
C GLN A 314 -8.58 -16.72 -5.15
N THR A 315 -9.00 -17.78 -4.46
CA THR A 315 -10.02 -17.70 -3.40
C THR A 315 -9.58 -18.51 -2.19
N VAL A 316 -9.80 -17.96 -1.00
CA VAL A 316 -9.62 -18.66 0.28
C VAL A 316 -10.84 -18.47 1.18
N PRO A 317 -11.24 -19.49 1.96
CA PRO A 317 -12.23 -19.30 3.02
C PRO A 317 -11.66 -18.34 4.07
N ALA A 318 -12.29 -17.18 4.22
CA ALA A 318 -11.85 -16.17 5.16
C ALA A 318 -12.95 -15.15 5.44
N SER A 319 -12.98 -14.66 6.67
CA SER A 319 -13.83 -13.55 7.11
C SER A 319 -13.00 -12.31 7.44
N ALA A 320 -12.13 -11.93 6.50
CA ALA A 320 -11.19 -10.84 6.67
C ALA A 320 -11.92 -9.50 6.79
N LYS A 321 -11.62 -8.76 7.85
CA LYS A 321 -12.07 -7.37 8.05
C LYS A 321 -11.13 -6.36 7.40
N MET A 322 -9.87 -6.75 7.20
CA MET A 322 -8.81 -5.95 6.62
C MET A 322 -7.85 -6.87 5.89
N TYR A 323 -7.19 -6.36 4.86
CA TYR A 323 -6.10 -7.06 4.20
C TYR A 323 -4.98 -6.09 3.82
N GLN A 324 -3.77 -6.59 3.70
CA GLN A 324 -2.63 -5.86 3.14
C GLN A 324 -1.79 -6.78 2.27
N THR A 325 -1.12 -6.22 1.27
CA THR A 325 -0.22 -6.97 0.40
C THR A 325 1.20 -6.40 0.47
N ALA A 326 2.18 -7.24 0.17
CA ALA A 326 3.59 -6.91 0.31
C ALA A 326 4.41 -7.08 -1.00
N PRO A 327 5.60 -6.45 -1.11
CA PRO A 327 6.51 -6.55 -2.27
C PRO A 327 6.99 -7.96 -2.61
N ASP A 328 6.91 -8.89 -1.66
CA ASP A 328 7.31 -10.28 -1.83
C ASP A 328 6.19 -11.17 -2.41
N GLY A 329 5.02 -10.62 -2.73
CA GLY A 329 3.89 -11.36 -3.30
C GLY A 329 3.09 -12.14 -2.27
N THR A 330 3.14 -11.72 -1.00
CA THR A 330 2.29 -12.22 0.06
C THR A 330 1.11 -11.29 0.34
N VAL A 331 0.08 -11.86 0.96
CA VAL A 331 -1.13 -11.16 1.40
C VAL A 331 -1.43 -11.54 2.84
N MET A 332 -1.62 -10.53 3.69
CA MET A 332 -2.07 -10.65 5.06
C MET A 332 -3.57 -10.38 5.11
N LEU A 333 -4.34 -11.29 5.70
CA LEU A 333 -5.75 -11.16 6.01
C LEU A 333 -5.91 -11.06 7.52
N VAL A 334 -6.63 -10.05 8.00
CA VAL A 334 -6.91 -9.85 9.42
C VAL A 334 -8.37 -10.22 9.68
N GLU A 335 -8.59 -11.23 10.51
CA GLU A 335 -9.91 -11.62 11.00
C GLU A 335 -10.10 -11.15 12.45
N LYS A 336 -11.25 -11.47 13.06
CA LYS A 336 -11.58 -11.03 14.43
C LYS A 336 -10.55 -11.46 15.48
N SER A 337 -10.00 -12.66 15.34
CA SER A 337 -9.14 -13.29 16.35
C SER A 337 -7.84 -13.87 15.77
N LYS A 338 -7.60 -13.71 14.48
CA LYS A 338 -6.39 -14.23 13.84
C LYS A 338 -5.93 -13.41 12.65
N ILE A 339 -4.66 -13.52 12.35
CA ILE A 339 -4.04 -13.06 11.10
C ILE A 339 -3.66 -14.30 10.28
N LEU A 340 -3.99 -14.28 9.00
CA LEU A 340 -3.63 -15.30 8.03
C LEU A 340 -2.73 -14.68 6.98
N ILE A 341 -1.55 -15.24 6.73
CA ILE A 341 -0.65 -14.75 5.70
C ILE A 341 -0.48 -15.83 4.64
N TYR A 342 -0.76 -15.46 3.40
CA TYR A 342 -0.68 -16.36 2.25
C TYR A 342 0.39 -15.89 1.26
N LYS A 343 1.04 -16.85 0.61
CA LYS A 343 1.82 -16.63 -0.62
C LYS A 343 0.91 -16.77 -1.82
N THR A 344 0.92 -15.77 -2.71
CA THR A 344 0.20 -15.84 -3.97
C THR A 344 0.87 -16.78 -4.97
N SER A 345 0.05 -17.48 -5.77
CA SER A 345 0.53 -18.28 -6.90
C SER A 345 0.39 -17.51 -8.21
N GLU A 346 1.22 -17.84 -9.19
CA GLU A 346 1.12 -17.34 -10.56
C GLU A 346 0.01 -17.99 -11.39
N SER A 347 -0.63 -19.05 -10.86
CA SER A 347 -1.65 -19.83 -11.56
C SER A 347 -2.98 -19.86 -10.80
N ALA A 348 -4.09 -19.68 -11.53
CA ALA A 348 -5.45 -19.76 -10.98
C ALA A 348 -5.81 -21.15 -10.45
N SER A 349 -5.17 -22.18 -10.99
CA SER A 349 -5.39 -23.58 -10.58
C SER A 349 -4.66 -23.95 -9.29
N THR A 350 -3.70 -23.14 -8.85
CA THR A 350 -2.94 -23.38 -7.62
C THR A 350 -3.56 -22.57 -6.50
N LYS A 351 -3.92 -23.24 -5.41
CA LYS A 351 -4.42 -22.55 -4.21
C LYS A 351 -3.32 -21.68 -3.61
N LEU A 352 -3.74 -20.58 -2.98
CA LEU A 352 -2.87 -19.77 -2.13
C LEU A 352 -2.20 -20.66 -1.07
N LYS A 353 -0.89 -20.55 -0.92
CA LYS A 353 -0.16 -21.29 0.12
C LYS A 353 -0.24 -20.50 1.41
N LEU A 354 -0.95 -21.02 2.42
CA LEU A 354 -0.95 -20.44 3.76
C LEU A 354 0.46 -20.59 4.35
N LEU A 355 1.06 -19.47 4.74
CA LEU A 355 2.40 -19.42 5.35
C LEU A 355 2.31 -19.34 6.88
N TYR A 356 1.48 -18.44 7.39
CA TYR A 356 1.33 -18.21 8.83
C TYR A 356 -0.14 -18.11 9.25
N THR A 357 -0.44 -18.66 10.41
CA THR A 357 -1.64 -18.34 11.19
C THR A 357 -1.17 -17.78 12.53
N LEU A 358 -1.59 -16.57 12.87
CA LEU A 358 -1.25 -15.91 14.13
C LEU A 358 -2.54 -15.64 14.90
N ASP A 359 -2.66 -16.18 16.11
CA ASP A 359 -3.73 -15.83 17.04
C ASP A 359 -3.51 -14.41 17.58
N ILE A 360 -4.53 -13.57 17.46
CA ILE A 360 -4.56 -12.19 17.97
C ILE A 360 -5.72 -11.97 18.94
N SER A 361 -6.30 -13.04 19.49
CA SER A 361 -7.42 -12.98 20.44
C SER A 361 -7.10 -12.14 21.67
N GLU A 362 -5.86 -12.12 22.12
CA GLU A 362 -5.40 -11.28 23.23
C GLU A 362 -5.52 -9.77 22.96
N LEU A 363 -5.63 -9.36 21.69
CA LEU A 363 -5.89 -7.96 21.29
C LEU A 363 -7.38 -7.61 21.26
N SER A 364 -8.28 -8.55 21.61
CA SER A 364 -9.72 -8.30 21.61
C SER A 364 -10.04 -7.20 22.63
N GLY A 365 -10.33 -5.99 22.12
CA GLY A 365 -10.66 -4.82 22.94
C GLY A 365 -9.73 -3.61 22.76
N ALA A 366 -8.62 -3.74 22.02
CA ALA A 366 -7.62 -2.67 21.84
C ALA A 366 -7.63 -2.01 20.44
N ASP A 367 -8.72 -2.23 19.67
CA ASP A 367 -8.91 -1.89 18.23
C ASP A 367 -7.60 -1.76 17.42
N PRO A 368 -6.87 -2.89 17.23
CA PRO A 368 -5.52 -2.83 16.71
C PRO A 368 -5.48 -2.48 15.22
N THR A 369 -4.51 -1.65 14.86
CA THR A 369 -4.13 -1.41 13.47
C THR A 369 -2.87 -2.19 13.12
N PHE A 370 -2.85 -2.77 11.92
CA PHE A 370 -1.73 -3.57 11.44
C PHE A 370 -1.02 -2.87 10.27
N VAL A 371 0.29 -3.08 10.14
CA VAL A 371 1.04 -2.78 8.91
C VAL A 371 1.82 -4.03 8.52
N TYR A 372 1.64 -4.48 7.29
CA TYR A 372 2.35 -5.65 6.77
C TYR A 372 3.44 -5.26 5.78
N GLU A 373 4.66 -5.69 6.05
CA GLU A 373 5.83 -5.36 5.23
C GLU A 373 6.14 -6.46 4.19
N GLY A 374 5.73 -7.70 4.45
CA GLY A 374 6.22 -8.90 3.78
C GLY A 374 7.21 -9.67 4.64
N GLY A 375 7.66 -10.84 4.17
CA GLY A 375 8.66 -11.67 4.84
C GLY A 375 8.29 -12.04 6.27
N GLY A 376 6.99 -12.22 6.55
CA GLY A 376 6.50 -12.51 7.91
C GLY A 376 6.70 -11.36 8.91
N VAL A 377 6.92 -10.12 8.47
CA VAL A 377 7.06 -8.96 9.36
C VAL A 377 5.73 -8.21 9.47
N VAL A 378 5.18 -8.16 10.68
CA VAL A 378 3.91 -7.49 11.00
C VAL A 378 4.16 -6.45 12.08
N TYR A 379 3.70 -5.23 11.86
CA TYR A 379 3.63 -4.22 12.90
C TYR A 379 2.22 -4.21 13.48
N VAL A 380 2.13 -4.28 14.80
CA VAL A 380 0.87 -4.18 15.55
C VAL A 380 0.89 -2.86 16.29
N MET A 381 -0.16 -2.07 16.11
CA MET A 381 -0.34 -0.80 16.80
C MET A 381 -1.65 -0.84 17.56
N THR A 382 -1.61 -0.57 18.85
CA THR A 382 -2.79 -0.62 19.73
C THR A 382 -3.08 0.77 20.29
N ASP A 383 -4.34 1.00 20.66
CA ASP A 383 -4.80 2.17 21.43
C ASP A 383 -4.02 2.44 22.73
N ARG A 384 -3.34 1.42 23.29
CA ARG A 384 -2.39 1.55 24.42
C ARG A 384 -1.08 2.27 24.07
N ASN A 385 -1.08 3.08 23.02
CA ASN A 385 0.08 3.87 22.60
C ASN A 385 1.34 3.01 22.37
N LEU A 386 1.19 1.82 21.80
CA LEU A 386 2.32 0.90 21.60
C LEU A 386 2.39 0.45 20.14
N ILE A 387 3.58 0.58 19.56
CA ILE A 387 3.94 -0.01 18.26
C ILE A 387 4.84 -1.21 18.55
N SER A 388 4.45 -2.39 18.07
CA SER A 388 5.22 -3.63 18.22
C SER A 388 5.60 -4.18 16.86
N ARG A 389 6.88 -4.51 16.65
CA ARG A 389 7.31 -5.24 15.46
C ARG A 389 7.37 -6.73 15.76
N LEU A 390 6.58 -7.52 15.05
CA LEU A 390 6.59 -8.97 15.09
C LEU A 390 7.38 -9.51 13.89
N ASP A 391 8.17 -10.55 14.13
CA ASP A 391 8.97 -11.24 13.13
C ASP A 391 8.61 -12.72 13.22
N LEU A 392 7.69 -13.17 12.35
CA LEU A 392 7.06 -14.49 12.45
C LEU A 392 8.01 -15.62 12.05
N ASP A 393 9.08 -15.32 11.30
CA ASP A 393 10.11 -16.28 10.90
C ASP A 393 11.10 -16.62 12.00
N LYS A 394 11.26 -15.72 12.98
CA LYS A 394 12.20 -15.93 14.10
C LYS A 394 11.55 -16.59 15.30
N GLN A 395 10.31 -17.04 15.18
CA GLN A 395 9.60 -17.71 16.26
C GLN A 395 9.83 -19.22 16.19
N PRO A 396 10.00 -19.90 17.33
CA PRO A 396 10.03 -21.35 17.33
C PRO A 396 8.71 -21.86 16.75
N SER A 397 8.79 -22.60 15.64
CA SER A 397 7.65 -23.37 15.16
C SER A 397 7.24 -24.31 16.29
N SER A 398 6.01 -24.20 16.80
CA SER A 398 5.46 -25.19 17.72
C SER A 398 5.19 -26.49 16.96
N ASN A 399 6.24 -27.18 16.54
CA ASN A 399 6.15 -28.58 16.19
C ASN A 399 6.09 -29.32 17.51
N THR A 400 4.87 -29.78 17.80
CA THR A 400 4.46 -30.78 18.77
C THR A 400 5.64 -31.52 19.40
N GLU A 401 5.98 -31.18 20.66
CA GLU A 401 6.61 -32.15 21.55
C GLU A 401 5.61 -33.30 21.69
N GLN A 402 5.79 -34.36 20.90
CA GLN A 402 5.30 -35.68 21.29
C GLN A 402 6.09 -36.09 22.54
N ILE A 403 5.55 -35.74 23.70
CA ILE A 403 5.93 -36.34 24.97
C ILE A 403 5.46 -37.79 24.89
N ASN A 404 6.34 -38.68 24.43
CA ASN A 404 6.25 -40.08 24.75
C ASN A 404 6.62 -40.24 26.22
N LYS A 405 5.63 -40.52 27.07
CA LYS A 405 5.79 -41.30 28.28
C LYS A 405 4.92 -42.53 28.18
#